data_AF-A0A2E9MER2-F1
#
_entry.id   AF-A0A2E9MER2-F1
#
_cell.length_a   1.000
_cell.length_b   1.000
_cell.length_c   1.000
_cell.angle_alpha   90.00
_cell.angle_beta   90.00
_cell.angle_gamma   90.00
#
_symmetry.space_group_name_H-M   'P 1'
#
loop_
_entity.id
_entity.type
_entity.pdbx_description
1 polymer ?
#
loop_
_entity_poly.entity_id
_entity_poly.type
_entity_poly.pdbx_seq_one_letter_code
_entity_poly.pdbx_strand_id
1 'polypeptide(L)'
;MGISMRGMQAFRWMSTFPDFMDKAMPIDGSPHMTSFDLLQWQTHHDIVKMMQAGGMHQAKIAVILSRVGLLTLFTPEYFVEQVPATGLDQFVRDSDASYTSFDVTDYVSQLEAMIDHDLIGDTDESITDFVRKVAADVLIMAHRKITWLTGAQSTRFQGARCAIF
;
A
#
# COMPACT_ATOMS: atom_id res chain seq x y z
N MET A 1 11.38 9.34 5.14
CA MET A 1 10.15 8.79 5.76
C MET A 1 9.07 8.70 4.70
N GLY A 2 8.22 7.67 4.72
CA GLY A 2 7.07 7.57 3.81
C GLY A 2 6.03 6.57 4.27
N ILE A 3 4.76 6.84 3.96
CA ILE A 3 3.60 6.00 4.31
C ILE A 3 3.04 5.33 3.04
N SER A 4 2.65 4.05 3.12
CA SER A 4 2.03 3.31 2.02
C SER A 4 2.94 3.25 0.79
N MET A 5 2.50 3.73 -0.38
CA MET A 5 3.33 3.85 -1.58
C MET A 5 4.61 4.66 -1.31
N ARG A 6 4.57 5.69 -0.44
CA ARG A 6 5.80 6.42 -0.07
C ARG A 6 6.72 5.59 0.84
N GLY A 7 6.17 4.61 1.57
CA GLY A 7 6.96 3.61 2.29
C GLY A 7 7.73 2.71 1.32
N MET A 8 7.08 2.25 0.24
CA MET A 8 7.73 1.51 -0.86
C MET A 8 8.86 2.34 -1.49
N GLN A 9 8.60 3.63 -1.73
CA GLN A 9 9.63 4.55 -2.21
C GLN A 9 10.79 4.70 -1.22
N ALA A 10 10.52 4.75 0.09
CA ALA A 10 11.59 4.79 1.09
C ALA A 10 12.48 3.54 1.01
N PHE A 11 11.91 2.34 0.80
CA PHE A 11 12.70 1.15 0.50
C PHE A 11 13.52 1.28 -0.79
N ARG A 12 12.93 1.82 -1.86
CA ARG A 12 13.67 2.06 -3.12
C ARG A 12 14.86 3.00 -2.92
N TRP A 13 14.69 4.07 -2.16
CA TRP A 13 15.74 5.03 -1.85
C TRP A 13 16.90 4.38 -1.09
N MET A 14 16.59 3.62 -0.03
CA MET A 14 17.60 2.88 0.73
C MET A 14 18.36 1.86 -0.13
N SER A 15 17.67 1.20 -1.06
CA SER A 15 18.29 0.23 -1.99
C SER A 15 19.22 0.90 -3.00
N THR A 16 18.74 2.00 -3.60
CA THR A 16 19.39 2.64 -4.76
C THR A 16 20.54 3.54 -4.32
N PHE A 17 20.42 4.17 -3.15
CA PHE A 17 21.36 5.16 -2.64
C PHE A 17 21.71 4.85 -1.17
N PRO A 18 22.41 3.74 -0.90
CA PRO A 18 22.57 3.21 0.46
C PRO A 18 23.25 4.18 1.43
N ASP A 19 24.20 4.98 0.95
CA ASP A 19 24.97 5.93 1.76
C ASP A 19 24.39 7.35 1.76
N PHE A 20 23.24 7.58 1.12
CA PHE A 20 22.69 8.93 0.94
C PHE A 20 21.91 9.45 2.16
N MET A 21 21.40 8.57 3.01
CA MET A 21 20.62 8.94 4.18
C MET A 21 21.13 8.28 5.45
N ASP A 22 21.09 9.03 6.56
CA ASP A 22 21.40 8.50 7.88
C ASP A 22 20.25 7.66 8.45
N LYS A 23 19.00 8.02 8.11
CA LYS A 23 17.80 7.43 8.70
C LYS A 23 16.70 7.22 7.68
N ALA A 24 15.94 6.15 7.84
CA ALA A 24 14.76 5.84 7.04
C ALA A 24 13.62 5.31 7.89
N MET A 25 12.39 5.60 7.46
CA MET A 25 11.18 5.20 8.17
C MET A 25 10.05 4.91 7.18
N PRO A 26 9.99 3.69 6.63
CA PRO A 26 8.83 3.21 5.89
C PRO A 26 7.71 2.84 6.88
N ILE A 27 6.52 3.39 6.65
CA ILE A 27 5.30 3.11 7.41
C ILE A 27 4.31 2.42 6.47
N ASP A 28 3.80 1.26 6.84
CA ASP A 28 2.84 0.47 6.05
C ASP A 28 3.23 0.41 4.57
N GLY A 29 4.52 0.22 4.28
CA GLY A 29 5.05 0.02 2.93
C GLY A 29 5.86 -1.26 2.89
N SER A 30 6.05 -1.82 1.70
CA SER A 30 6.81 -3.07 1.53
C SER A 30 7.86 -2.91 0.41
N PRO A 31 9.03 -3.56 0.53
CA PRO A 31 10.06 -3.58 -0.52
C PRO A 31 9.73 -4.53 -1.68
N HIS A 32 8.78 -5.43 -1.50
CA HIS A 32 8.15 -6.24 -2.55
C HIS A 32 6.72 -6.59 -2.13
N MET A 33 5.91 -7.07 -3.06
CA MET A 33 4.47 -7.24 -2.85
C MET A 33 4.09 -8.67 -2.48
N THR A 34 3.13 -8.81 -1.57
CA THR A 34 2.54 -10.12 -1.24
C THR A 34 1.49 -10.52 -2.26
N SER A 35 1.09 -11.80 -2.24
CA SER A 35 -0.01 -12.28 -3.08
C SER A 35 -1.34 -11.54 -2.81
N PHE A 36 -1.60 -11.12 -1.57
CA PHE A 36 -2.80 -10.35 -1.24
C PHE A 36 -2.73 -8.92 -1.80
N ASP A 37 -1.58 -8.26 -1.66
CA ASP A 37 -1.34 -6.92 -2.20
C ASP A 37 -1.53 -6.89 -3.73
N LEU A 38 -0.96 -7.87 -4.42
CA LEU A 38 -1.12 -8.05 -5.86
C LEU A 38 -2.57 -8.31 -6.25
N LEU A 39 -3.27 -9.22 -5.56
CA LEU A 39 -4.67 -9.55 -5.85
C LEU A 39 -5.56 -8.31 -5.78
N GLN A 40 -5.46 -7.51 -4.72
CA GLN A 40 -6.32 -6.34 -4.55
C GLN A 40 -6.01 -5.22 -5.56
N TRP A 41 -4.73 -4.92 -5.83
CA TRP A 41 -4.40 -3.86 -6.80
C TRP A 41 -4.70 -4.26 -8.23
N GLN A 42 -4.47 -5.53 -8.60
CA GLN A 42 -4.88 -6.05 -9.90
C GLN A 42 -6.41 -5.99 -10.03
N THR A 43 -7.15 -6.32 -8.97
CA THR A 43 -8.61 -6.16 -8.96
C THR A 43 -9.02 -4.70 -9.21
N HIS A 44 -8.37 -3.73 -8.55
CA HIS A 44 -8.65 -2.32 -8.78
C HIS A 44 -8.31 -1.91 -10.23
N HIS A 45 -7.16 -2.35 -10.74
CA HIS A 45 -6.72 -2.08 -12.11
C HIS A 45 -7.70 -2.62 -13.15
N ASP A 46 -8.08 -3.89 -13.03
CA ASP A 46 -9.02 -4.57 -13.92
C ASP A 46 -10.40 -3.89 -13.91
N ILE A 47 -10.91 -3.52 -12.73
CA ILE A 47 -12.16 -2.77 -12.59
C ILE A 47 -12.10 -1.47 -13.41
N VAL A 48 -11.02 -0.70 -13.28
CA VAL A 48 -10.87 0.56 -14.01
C VAL A 48 -10.81 0.30 -15.52
N LYS A 49 -9.95 -0.62 -15.97
CA LYS A 49 -9.78 -0.92 -17.40
C LYS A 49 -11.08 -1.40 -18.04
N MET A 50 -11.81 -2.30 -17.38
CA MET A 50 -13.11 -2.79 -17.86
C MET A 50 -14.15 -1.66 -17.95
N MET A 51 -14.22 -0.79 -16.95
CA MET A 51 -15.19 0.32 -16.94
C MET A 51 -14.85 1.41 -17.96
N GLN A 52 -13.56 1.72 -18.13
CA GLN A 52 -13.09 2.63 -19.17
C GLN A 52 -13.40 2.08 -20.57
N ALA A 53 -13.15 0.78 -20.81
CA ALA A 53 -13.51 0.12 -22.07
C ALA A 53 -15.02 0.13 -22.34
N GLY A 54 -15.83 0.07 -21.28
CA GLY A 54 -17.29 0.24 -21.34
C GLY A 54 -17.76 1.69 -21.48
N GLY A 55 -16.87 2.68 -21.57
CA GLY A 55 -17.21 4.10 -21.71
C GLY A 55 -17.77 4.73 -20.42
N MET A 56 -17.50 4.16 -19.25
CA MET A 56 -17.98 4.71 -17.99
C MET A 56 -17.28 6.04 -17.66
N HIS A 57 -18.07 7.03 -17.24
CA HIS A 57 -17.55 8.32 -16.81
C HIS A 57 -16.62 8.17 -15.59
N GLN A 58 -15.46 8.83 -15.59
CA GLN A 58 -14.42 8.69 -14.56
C GLN A 58 -14.96 8.86 -13.13
N ALA A 59 -15.82 9.85 -12.88
CA ALA A 59 -16.40 10.06 -11.54
C ALA A 59 -17.19 8.84 -11.01
N LYS A 60 -17.83 8.06 -11.89
CA LYS A 60 -18.51 6.82 -11.48
C LYS A 60 -17.51 5.70 -11.18
N ILE A 61 -16.42 5.63 -11.93
CA ILE A 61 -15.33 4.68 -11.66
C ILE A 61 -14.68 5.00 -10.31
N ALA A 62 -14.40 6.28 -10.03
CA ALA A 62 -13.84 6.73 -8.76
C ALA A 62 -14.72 6.36 -7.55
N VAL A 63 -16.05 6.49 -7.67
CA VAL A 63 -17.00 6.04 -6.64
C VAL A 63 -16.93 4.53 -6.39
N ILE A 64 -16.76 3.73 -7.43
CA ILE A 64 -16.64 2.27 -7.26
C ILE A 64 -15.29 1.94 -6.61
N LEU A 65 -14.20 2.58 -7.05
CA LEU A 65 -12.88 2.44 -6.44
C LEU A 65 -12.86 2.82 -4.96
N SER A 66 -13.57 3.89 -4.57
CA SER A 66 -13.76 4.27 -3.16
C SER A 66 -14.27 3.08 -2.36
N ARG A 67 -15.35 2.46 -2.82
CA ARG A 67 -16.03 1.38 -2.09
C ARG A 67 -15.22 0.09 -2.03
N VAL A 68 -14.55 -0.27 -3.12
CA VAL A 68 -13.63 -1.42 -3.10
C VAL A 68 -12.45 -1.12 -2.16
N GLY A 69 -11.92 0.10 -2.22
CA GLY A 69 -10.88 0.58 -1.31
C GLY A 69 -11.31 0.57 0.16
N LEU A 70 -12.57 0.86 0.48
CA LEU A 70 -13.07 0.79 1.86
C LEU A 70 -12.98 -0.63 2.45
N LEU A 71 -13.14 -1.67 1.63
CA LEU A 71 -13.06 -3.06 2.08
C LEU A 71 -11.64 -3.48 2.48
N THR A 72 -10.63 -2.79 1.95
CA THR A 72 -9.23 -3.13 2.20
C THR A 72 -8.53 -2.09 3.08
N LEU A 73 -8.93 -0.82 3.03
CA LEU A 73 -8.35 0.28 3.81
C LEU A 73 -8.66 0.19 5.30
N PHE A 74 -9.82 -0.38 5.63
CA PHE A 74 -10.26 -0.61 7.00
C PHE A 74 -10.37 -2.10 7.29
N THR A 75 -10.44 -2.42 8.58
CA THR A 75 -10.71 -3.79 9.01
C THR A 75 -12.21 -4.00 9.20
N PRO A 76 -12.72 -5.24 9.07
CA PRO A 76 -14.11 -5.53 9.41
C PRO A 76 -14.47 -5.10 10.84
N GLU A 77 -13.56 -5.27 11.80
CA GLU A 77 -13.75 -4.87 13.19
C GLU A 77 -13.94 -3.36 13.32
N TYR A 78 -13.16 -2.55 12.58
CA TYR A 78 -13.35 -1.10 12.56
C TYR A 78 -14.76 -0.72 12.12
N PHE A 79 -15.28 -1.34 11.05
CA PHE A 79 -16.65 -1.07 10.60
C PHE A 79 -17.69 -1.47 11.65
N VAL A 80 -17.55 -2.67 12.25
CA VAL A 80 -18.49 -3.15 13.28
C VAL A 80 -18.49 -2.25 14.52
N GLU A 81 -17.34 -1.74 14.93
CA GLU A 81 -17.19 -0.95 16.15
C GLU A 81 -17.45 0.55 15.96
N GLN A 82 -17.01 1.12 14.83
CA GLN A 82 -16.94 2.58 14.63
C GLN A 82 -17.98 3.10 13.61
N VAL A 83 -18.51 2.22 12.74
CA VAL A 83 -19.46 2.61 11.69
C VAL A 83 -20.77 1.84 11.89
N PRO A 84 -21.70 2.34 12.74
CA PRO A 84 -22.97 1.66 12.93
C PRO A 84 -23.72 1.56 11.60
N ALA A 85 -24.54 0.51 11.45
CA ALA A 85 -25.27 0.26 10.20
C ALA A 85 -26.11 1.47 9.73
N THR A 86 -26.65 2.27 10.65
CA THR A 86 -27.39 3.51 10.35
C THR A 86 -26.51 4.66 9.84
N GLY A 87 -25.21 4.63 10.11
CA GLY A 87 -24.22 5.61 9.65
C GLY A 87 -23.48 5.20 8.37
N LEU A 88 -23.63 3.95 7.91
CA LEU A 88 -22.93 3.41 6.75
C LEU A 88 -23.13 4.27 5.50
N ASP A 89 -24.38 4.66 5.23
CA ASP A 89 -24.73 5.48 4.08
C ASP A 89 -23.99 6.82 4.05
N GLN A 90 -23.82 7.45 5.21
CA GLN A 90 -23.10 8.72 5.32
C GLN A 90 -21.60 8.49 5.13
N PHE A 91 -21.05 7.48 5.79
CA PHE A 91 -19.64 7.13 5.69
C PHE A 91 -19.20 6.83 4.24
N VAL A 92 -20.02 6.08 3.51
CA VAL A 92 -19.77 5.78 2.09
C VAL A 92 -19.84 7.05 1.25
N ARG A 93 -20.82 7.94 1.47
CA ARG A 93 -20.90 9.22 0.73
C ARG A 93 -19.68 10.10 0.97
N ASP A 94 -19.21 10.20 2.21
CA ASP A 94 -18.04 11.01 2.56
C ASP A 94 -16.75 10.44 1.95
N SER A 95 -16.65 9.10 1.91
CA SER A 95 -15.55 8.39 1.25
C SER A 95 -15.57 8.60 -0.27
N ASP A 96 -16.74 8.45 -0.90
CA ASP A 96 -16.94 8.66 -2.33
C ASP A 96 -16.57 10.09 -2.76
N ALA A 97 -16.91 11.09 -1.94
CA ALA A 97 -16.56 12.49 -2.18
C ALA A 97 -15.04 12.72 -2.19
N SER A 98 -14.28 11.98 -1.37
CA SER A 98 -12.82 12.09 -1.33
C SER A 98 -12.16 11.51 -2.59
N TYR A 99 -12.77 10.49 -3.20
CA TYR A 99 -12.24 9.81 -4.39
C TYR A 99 -12.54 10.52 -5.71
N THR A 100 -13.62 11.31 -5.77
CA THR A 100 -13.97 12.06 -7.00
C THR A 100 -13.02 13.23 -7.29
N SER A 101 -12.04 13.50 -6.41
CA SER A 101 -11.07 14.57 -6.54
C SER A 101 -9.83 14.23 -7.38
N PHE A 102 -9.59 12.96 -7.72
CA PHE A 102 -8.40 12.52 -8.48
C PHE A 102 -8.74 11.97 -9.87
N ASP A 103 -7.79 12.05 -10.81
CA ASP A 103 -7.92 11.46 -12.15
C ASP A 103 -7.73 9.94 -12.09
N VAL A 104 -8.67 9.20 -12.65
CA VAL A 104 -8.66 7.72 -12.60
C VAL A 104 -7.48 7.15 -13.39
N THR A 105 -6.97 7.87 -14.39
CA THR A 105 -5.78 7.51 -15.16
C THR A 105 -4.53 7.62 -14.30
N ASP A 106 -4.39 8.70 -13.52
CA ASP A 106 -3.27 8.86 -12.57
C ASP A 106 -3.27 7.77 -11.51
N TYR A 107 -4.47 7.37 -11.06
CA TYR A 107 -4.65 6.27 -10.13
C TYR A 107 -4.17 4.94 -10.73
N VAL A 108 -4.51 4.65 -11.99
CA VAL A 108 -4.02 3.45 -12.70
C VAL A 108 -2.50 3.45 -12.82
N SER A 109 -1.89 4.58 -13.18
CA SER A 109 -0.43 4.67 -13.26
C SER A 109 0.26 4.43 -11.91
N GLN A 110 -0.35 4.89 -10.81
CA GLN A 110 0.14 4.59 -9.46
C GLN A 110 -0.04 3.12 -9.10
N LEU A 111 -1.17 2.50 -9.45
CA LEU A 111 -1.39 1.07 -9.24
C LEU A 111 -0.36 0.23 -10.00
N GLU A 112 -0.11 0.55 -11.27
CA GLU A 112 0.90 -0.13 -12.09
C GLU A 112 2.28 -0.04 -11.42
N ALA A 113 2.66 1.14 -10.93
CA ALA A 113 3.91 1.32 -10.20
C ALA A 113 3.98 0.53 -8.87
N MET A 114 2.85 0.33 -8.19
CA MET A 114 2.78 -0.47 -6.96
C MET A 114 2.80 -1.97 -7.23
N ILE A 115 2.11 -2.42 -8.28
CA ILE A 115 2.09 -3.82 -8.74
C ILE A 115 3.48 -4.26 -9.21
N ASP A 116 4.17 -3.39 -9.95
CA ASP A 116 5.52 -3.66 -10.46
C ASP A 116 6.62 -3.47 -9.40
N HIS A 117 6.26 -3.05 -8.17
CA HIS A 117 7.23 -2.80 -7.13
C HIS A 117 7.80 -4.10 -6.56
N ASP A 118 8.96 -4.48 -7.04
CA ASP A 118 9.76 -5.57 -6.50
C ASP A 118 11.24 -5.18 -6.44
N LEU A 119 11.77 -5.01 -5.22
CA LEU A 119 13.18 -4.67 -5.01
C LEU A 119 14.04 -5.86 -4.63
N ILE A 120 13.43 -6.91 -4.06
CA ILE A 120 14.17 -7.95 -3.35
C ILE A 120 13.64 -9.35 -3.65
N GLY A 121 12.48 -9.57 -4.25
CA GLY A 121 11.87 -10.90 -4.37
C GLY A 121 11.47 -11.48 -3.01
N ASP A 122 11.18 -12.78 -2.95
CA ASP A 122 10.54 -13.42 -1.79
C ASP A 122 11.43 -14.41 -1.00
N THR A 123 12.72 -14.52 -1.32
CA THR A 123 13.64 -15.45 -0.68
C THR A 123 14.32 -14.85 0.56
N ASP A 124 14.66 -15.70 1.54
CA ASP A 124 15.38 -15.24 2.74
C ASP A 124 16.78 -14.68 2.41
N GLU A 125 17.42 -15.22 1.37
CA GLU A 125 18.73 -14.76 0.88
C GLU A 125 18.63 -13.33 0.34
N SER A 126 17.63 -13.05 -0.48
CA SER A 126 17.49 -11.73 -1.09
C SER A 126 17.07 -10.65 -0.08
N ILE A 127 16.25 -11.01 0.91
CA ILE A 127 15.96 -10.15 2.08
C ILE A 127 17.24 -9.86 2.85
N THR A 128 18.04 -10.89 3.14
CA THR A 128 19.30 -10.74 3.88
C THR A 128 20.27 -9.83 3.13
N ASP A 129 20.39 -10.00 1.82
CA ASP A 129 21.24 -9.17 0.97
C ASP A 129 20.80 -7.71 0.91
N PHE A 130 19.49 -7.46 0.92
CA PHE A 130 18.97 -6.11 1.06
C PHE A 130 19.38 -5.48 2.40
N VAL A 131 19.14 -6.18 3.51
CA VAL A 131 19.48 -5.69 4.86
C VAL A 131 20.97 -5.37 4.98
N ARG A 132 21.85 -6.16 4.36
CA ARG A 132 23.31 -5.91 4.35
C ARG A 132 23.71 -4.66 3.57
N LYS A 133 22.95 -4.29 2.54
CA LYS A 133 23.27 -3.13 1.67
C LYS A 133 22.81 -1.80 2.27
N VAL A 134 21.78 -1.81 3.11
CA VAL A 134 21.24 -0.58 3.70
C VAL A 134 22.19 -0.04 4.76
N ALA A 135 22.72 1.18 4.54
CA ALA A 135 23.60 1.83 5.52
C ALA A 135 22.85 2.64 6.59
N ALA A 136 21.64 3.12 6.25
CA ALA A 136 20.79 3.92 7.12
C ALA A 136 20.32 3.16 8.38
N ASP A 137 20.04 3.90 9.45
CA ASP A 137 19.27 3.39 10.58
C ASP A 137 17.78 3.37 10.20
N VAL A 138 17.15 2.20 10.28
CA VAL A 138 15.79 1.97 9.77
C VAL A 138 14.80 1.72 10.89
N LEU A 139 13.71 2.46 10.87
CA LEU A 139 12.52 2.22 11.69
C LEU A 139 11.36 1.80 10.78
N ILE A 140 11.03 0.52 10.76
CA ILE A 140 9.86 0.01 10.02
C ILE A 140 8.64 0.09 10.93
N MET A 141 7.58 0.76 10.49
CA MET A 141 6.30 0.76 11.19
C MET A 141 5.29 -0.01 10.36
N ALA A 142 4.64 -1.00 10.97
CA ALA A 142 3.66 -1.82 10.26
C ALA A 142 2.43 -2.08 11.14
N HIS A 143 1.24 -1.85 10.58
CA HIS A 143 0.02 -2.12 11.30
C HIS A 143 -0.39 -3.59 11.20
N ARG A 144 -0.46 -4.27 12.36
CA ARG A 144 -0.75 -5.73 12.42
C ARG A 144 -2.13 -6.13 11.89
N LYS A 145 -3.12 -5.23 11.95
CA LYS A 145 -4.52 -5.53 11.61
C LYS A 145 -5.00 -4.93 10.29
N ILE A 146 -4.23 -4.03 9.67
CA ILE A 146 -4.66 -3.47 8.39
C ILE A 146 -4.51 -4.61 7.36
N THR A 147 -5.53 -4.80 6.54
CA THR A 147 -5.56 -5.81 5.47
C THR A 147 -4.61 -5.45 4.33
N TRP A 148 -4.24 -4.18 4.18
CA TRP A 148 -3.09 -3.75 3.38
C TRP A 148 -1.75 -4.11 4.00
N LEU A 149 -0.82 -4.60 3.18
CA LEU A 149 0.63 -4.62 3.43
C LEU A 149 1.02 -5.34 4.73
N THR A 150 1.36 -6.62 4.58
CA THR A 150 1.51 -7.50 5.73
C THR A 150 2.61 -7.05 6.70
N GLY A 151 2.20 -6.80 7.95
CA GLY A 151 3.11 -6.85 9.11
C GLY A 151 3.90 -8.18 9.21
N ALA A 152 3.51 -9.23 8.48
CA ALA A 152 4.25 -10.49 8.38
C ALA A 152 5.57 -10.40 7.61
N GLN A 153 5.72 -9.45 6.68
CA GLN A 153 7.00 -9.19 6.00
C GLN A 153 7.94 -8.38 6.89
N SER A 154 7.39 -7.43 7.64
CA SER A 154 8.18 -6.53 8.48
C SER A 154 9.09 -7.29 9.47
N THR A 155 8.61 -8.40 10.04
CA THR A 155 9.36 -9.23 11.00
C THR A 155 10.61 -9.89 10.41
N ARG A 156 10.70 -10.03 9.08
CA ARG A 156 11.87 -10.61 8.40
C ARG A 156 13.04 -9.63 8.28
N PHE A 157 12.83 -8.35 8.59
CA PHE A 157 13.87 -7.31 8.48
C PHE A 157 14.63 -7.05 9.79
N GLN A 158 14.53 -7.91 10.81
CA GLN A 158 15.24 -7.70 12.08
C GLN A 158 16.77 -7.80 11.92
N GLY A 159 17.49 -6.78 12.40
CA GLY A 159 18.95 -6.71 12.35
C GLY A 159 19.50 -5.53 13.17
N ALA A 160 20.83 -5.41 13.27
CA ALA A 160 21.49 -4.47 14.18
C ALA A 160 21.14 -2.98 13.98
N ARG A 161 20.59 -2.59 12.82
CA ARG A 161 20.18 -1.23 12.47
C ARG A 161 18.70 -1.11 12.06
N CYS A 162 17.92 -2.16 12.25
CA CYS A 162 16.51 -2.19 11.84
C CYS A 162 15.62 -2.55 13.04
N ALA A 163 14.74 -1.61 13.41
CA ALA A 163 13.71 -1.82 14.42
C ALA A 163 12.33 -1.86 13.78
N ILE A 164 11.43 -2.67 14.33
CA ILE A 164 10.05 -2.86 13.83
C ILE A 164 9.08 -2.59 14.97
N PHE A 165 8.04 -1.79 14.70
CA PHE A 165 6.97 -1.46 15.64
C PHE A 165 5.60 -1.68 15.01
#